data_AF-A0A2S1JTA3-F1
#
_entry.id   AF-A0A2S1JTA3-F1
#
_cell.length_a   1.000
_cell.length_b   1.000
_cell.length_c   1.000
_cell.angle_alpha   90.00
_cell.angle_beta   90.00
_cell.angle_gamma   90.00
#
_symmetry.space_group_name_H-M   'P 1'
#
loop_
_entity.id
_entity.type
_entity.pdbx_description
1 polymer ?
#
loop_
_entity_poly.entity_id
_entity_poly.type
_entity_poly.pdbx_seq_one_letter_code
_entity_poly.pdbx_strand_id
1 'polypeptide(L)'
;MKVTSCFALSIFLATLVAPSANAQWSGNDEESSGYPGKHCKRVKPRFDKLFKAPVDECFNGVGEPYPELIDGVCSAGEPKRNGAQIWGMAESPRFLYWGTGANVPCTAQASPNAMLTPIFAPNQGWVCEFAEGILAQENPNLKNLGDWRAPMAYRMDTCTLEVTEITPTYDPLLQDTLGFRSGGYADDVVFLAGPGGVQEGIAGEGGGNSIIMMAWQASTGLYLGSKKFPQYSNIRKFLTHEGVLYTGVALQESLGGTGEVLRWMGNIHHPFKFEVVGTMQSTPANFTVHDGRLFFSTWPTGDSQTGQIRAYSGIVMSPKIPEGGFLPEDVTEWEEVWNITEYEPDTVSSSAYAGGDITSWRGKLYWGTINIPLGGFRAHVLAYGETWNNPIGELETIIATHRATTVFRGDRFGKKKRKPKVEVLYGYKSVEVWDPDSNMFVEKSTLAGPPKLGRAGLGWPFNVYTWRLGVTGSDMYLGTLDVSRQFAGLIESGTDPANELPAELLMLLEDALSNPKTSGGKLYRFFSPNRRAIPATFNGVGNSGNFGFRTMINHPKFMWLGTANPFNLDPRGGWELYRFAPIAPGKPKWVNDTELDQ
;
A
#
# COMPACT_ATOMS: atom_id res chain seq x y z
N MET A 1 -16.81 10.12 31.40
CA MET A 1 -18.04 10.06 30.58
C MET A 1 -17.91 10.75 29.23
N LYS A 2 -17.36 11.97 29.11
CA LYS A 2 -17.02 12.55 27.78
C LYS A 2 -15.84 11.86 27.06
N VAL A 3 -14.80 11.46 27.78
CA VAL A 3 -13.61 10.76 27.24
C VAL A 3 -13.98 9.57 26.35
N THR A 4 -15.04 8.84 26.71
CA THR A 4 -15.54 7.66 25.97
C THR A 4 -16.04 8.00 24.56
N SER A 5 -16.46 9.25 24.31
CA SER A 5 -16.93 9.71 22.99
C SER A 5 -15.77 10.10 22.06
N CYS A 6 -14.75 10.81 22.57
CA CYS A 6 -13.52 11.06 21.80
C CYS A 6 -12.76 9.75 21.52
N PHE A 7 -12.85 8.76 22.40
CA PHE A 7 -12.37 7.40 22.12
C PHE A 7 -13.08 6.75 20.91
N ALA A 8 -14.39 6.92 20.78
CA ALA A 8 -15.12 6.42 19.61
C ALA A 8 -14.65 7.12 18.32
N LEU A 9 -14.51 8.45 18.33
CA LEU A 9 -14.10 9.23 17.15
C LEU A 9 -12.63 9.02 16.73
N SER A 10 -11.73 8.78 17.69
CA SER A 10 -10.31 8.50 17.42
C SER A 10 -10.03 7.04 17.02
N ILE A 11 -10.85 6.09 17.47
CA ILE A 11 -10.88 4.71 16.93
C ILE A 11 -11.45 4.68 15.50
N PHE A 12 -12.33 5.62 15.16
CA PHE A 12 -13.13 5.64 13.93
C PHE A 12 -12.32 5.67 12.63
N LEU A 13 -11.10 6.22 12.64
CA LEU A 13 -10.43 6.68 11.41
C LEU A 13 -8.94 6.36 11.26
N ALA A 14 -8.26 5.87 12.31
CA ALA A 14 -6.80 5.71 12.31
C ALA A 14 -6.28 4.43 11.61
N THR A 15 -7.10 3.87 10.71
CA THR A 15 -7.38 2.45 10.42
C THR A 15 -6.52 1.56 9.47
N LEU A 16 -5.19 1.63 9.29
CA LEU A 16 -4.54 1.36 7.94
C LEU A 16 -3.14 0.63 7.97
N VAL A 17 -2.56 -0.15 6.99
CA VAL A 17 -2.86 -0.60 5.59
C VAL A 17 -1.71 -1.51 4.93
N ALA A 18 -1.73 -1.70 3.59
CA ALA A 18 -0.61 -1.77 2.59
C ALA A 18 0.36 -3.01 2.31
N PRO A 19 0.41 -3.48 1.03
CA PRO A 19 1.54 -4.15 0.26
C PRO A 19 2.56 -3.23 -0.55
N SER A 20 3.37 -3.57 -1.61
CA SER A 20 4.06 -4.74 -2.27
C SER A 20 4.92 -4.23 -3.48
N ALA A 21 6.13 -4.75 -3.90
CA ALA A 21 6.82 -4.31 -5.18
C ALA A 21 8.12 -4.93 -5.84
N ASN A 22 8.04 -5.83 -6.83
CA ASN A 22 8.97 -5.96 -8.00
C ASN A 22 10.44 -6.42 -7.89
N ALA A 23 10.77 -7.38 -8.76
CA ALA A 23 12.12 -7.74 -9.21
C ALA A 23 12.73 -6.77 -10.23
N GLN A 24 14.07 -6.83 -10.34
CA GLN A 24 14.87 -6.11 -11.32
C GLN A 24 15.77 -7.14 -12.03
N TRP A 25 15.61 -7.28 -13.35
CA TRP A 25 16.40 -8.22 -14.16
C TRP A 25 17.90 -7.88 -14.10
N SER A 26 18.74 -8.87 -13.78
CA SER A 26 20.13 -8.90 -14.22
C SER A 26 20.17 -9.33 -15.69
N GLY A 27 20.80 -8.52 -16.54
CA GLY A 27 21.00 -8.85 -17.95
C GLY A 27 22.33 -9.54 -18.16
N ASN A 28 22.29 -10.77 -18.69
CA ASN A 28 23.41 -11.31 -19.48
C ASN A 28 23.05 -11.11 -20.95
N ASP A 29 23.99 -10.54 -21.73
CA ASP A 29 23.81 -10.31 -23.16
C ASP A 29 24.04 -11.60 -23.97
N GLU A 30 23.04 -12.48 -23.99
CA GLU A 30 22.89 -13.51 -25.03
C GLU A 30 21.53 -13.37 -25.74
N GLU A 31 21.55 -13.59 -27.06
CA GLU A 31 20.45 -13.30 -27.99
C GLU A 31 19.32 -14.37 -27.93
N SER A 32 18.72 -14.50 -26.75
CA SER A 32 17.65 -15.45 -26.45
C SER A 32 16.35 -15.11 -27.21
N SER A 33 16.26 -15.62 -28.42
CA SER A 33 15.13 -15.50 -29.37
C SER A 33 13.89 -16.31 -28.90
N GLY A 34 13.31 -15.89 -27.77
CA GLY A 34 12.31 -16.64 -27.01
C GLY A 34 10.84 -16.22 -27.10
N TYR A 35 10.45 -15.32 -28.02
CA TYR A 35 9.05 -14.91 -28.23
C TYR A 35 8.50 -15.39 -29.60
N PRO A 36 8.00 -16.63 -29.70
CA PRO A 36 7.45 -17.17 -30.95
C PRO A 36 6.01 -16.70 -31.22
N GLY A 37 5.73 -16.39 -32.50
CA GLY A 37 4.37 -16.41 -33.05
C GLY A 37 3.75 -15.06 -33.43
N LYS A 38 3.02 -15.05 -34.54
CA LYS A 38 2.25 -13.89 -35.05
C LYS A 38 1.00 -13.54 -34.21
N HIS A 39 0.82 -14.18 -33.05
CA HIS A 39 -0.43 -14.21 -32.30
C HIS A 39 -0.46 -13.32 -31.05
N CYS A 40 0.69 -12.82 -30.56
CA CYS A 40 0.70 -11.99 -29.36
C CYS A 40 0.10 -10.60 -29.60
N LYS A 41 -0.81 -10.17 -28.71
CA LYS A 41 -1.44 -8.84 -28.71
C LYS A 41 -0.38 -7.77 -28.41
N ARG A 42 0.07 -7.12 -29.49
CA ARG A 42 1.07 -6.03 -29.48
C ARG A 42 0.81 -5.00 -28.37
N VAL A 43 1.89 -4.49 -27.81
CA VAL A 43 1.85 -3.41 -26.81
C VAL A 43 1.30 -2.13 -27.46
N LYS A 44 0.19 -1.61 -26.93
CA LYS A 44 -0.33 -0.29 -27.31
C LYS A 44 0.47 0.81 -26.58
N PRO A 45 0.70 2.00 -27.19
CA PRO A 45 1.33 3.12 -26.50
C PRO A 45 0.39 3.70 -25.43
N ARG A 46 0.97 4.26 -24.34
CA ARG A 46 0.26 4.74 -23.14
C ARG A 46 -0.42 3.59 -22.38
N PHE A 47 -1.57 3.84 -21.78
CA PHE A 47 -2.31 2.90 -20.94
C PHE A 47 -3.27 2.04 -21.78
N ASP A 48 -3.21 0.74 -21.54
CA ASP A 48 -4.03 -0.29 -22.16
C ASP A 48 -4.76 -1.02 -21.02
N LYS A 49 -6.06 -0.72 -20.79
CA LYS A 49 -6.85 -1.41 -19.76
C LYS A 49 -7.17 -2.82 -20.25
N LEU A 50 -6.83 -3.82 -19.44
CA LEU A 50 -6.90 -5.23 -19.80
C LEU A 50 -8.07 -5.93 -19.13
N PHE A 51 -8.30 -5.62 -17.85
CA PHE A 51 -9.28 -6.30 -17.02
C PHE A 51 -9.75 -5.38 -15.87
N LYS A 52 -10.86 -5.74 -15.23
CA LYS A 52 -11.50 -4.98 -14.14
C LYS A 52 -12.16 -5.97 -13.16
N ALA A 53 -12.30 -5.57 -11.90
CA ALA A 53 -13.16 -6.27 -10.94
C ALA A 53 -14.59 -6.49 -11.52
N PRO A 54 -15.18 -7.68 -11.37
CA PRO A 54 -16.58 -7.92 -11.72
C PRO A 54 -17.52 -7.17 -10.77
N VAL A 55 -18.81 -7.15 -11.08
CA VAL A 55 -19.85 -7.01 -10.05
C VAL A 55 -19.86 -8.32 -9.25
N ASP A 56 -19.81 -8.23 -7.93
CA ASP A 56 -19.74 -9.38 -7.04
C ASP A 56 -20.93 -9.46 -6.07
N GLU A 57 -21.68 -8.37 -5.85
CA GLU A 57 -22.91 -8.34 -5.03
C GLU A 57 -23.95 -7.33 -5.55
N CYS A 58 -25.16 -7.37 -4.99
CA CYS A 58 -26.22 -6.40 -5.18
C CYS A 58 -26.53 -5.69 -3.86
N PHE A 59 -26.22 -4.40 -3.77
CA PHE A 59 -26.47 -3.61 -2.56
C PHE A 59 -27.94 -3.15 -2.52
N ASN A 60 -28.59 -3.31 -1.37
CA ASN A 60 -30.02 -3.01 -1.19
C ASN A 60 -30.31 -2.10 0.02
N GLY A 61 -29.25 -1.58 0.65
CA GLY A 61 -29.29 -0.91 1.95
C GLY A 61 -28.21 -1.45 2.86
N VAL A 62 -27.78 -0.65 3.84
CA VAL A 62 -26.83 -1.09 4.87
C VAL A 62 -27.53 -2.12 5.76
N GLY A 63 -26.92 -3.31 5.89
CA GLY A 63 -27.47 -4.40 6.71
C GLY A 63 -28.74 -5.07 6.17
N GLU A 64 -29.23 -4.66 4.99
CA GLU A 64 -30.32 -5.33 4.30
C GLU A 64 -29.82 -6.56 3.52
N PRO A 65 -30.63 -7.64 3.40
CA PRO A 65 -30.25 -8.81 2.60
C PRO A 65 -29.97 -8.45 1.14
N TYR A 66 -28.87 -8.97 0.59
CA TYR A 66 -28.48 -8.72 -0.79
C TYR A 66 -29.34 -9.53 -1.79
N PRO A 67 -29.94 -8.90 -2.81
CA PRO A 67 -30.66 -9.59 -3.88
C PRO A 67 -29.75 -10.47 -4.74
N GLU A 68 -30.36 -11.42 -5.45
CA GLU A 68 -29.64 -12.35 -6.33
C GLU A 68 -28.95 -11.62 -7.50
N LEU A 69 -27.68 -11.97 -7.74
CA LEU A 69 -26.86 -11.51 -8.86
C LEU A 69 -26.84 -12.59 -9.94
N ILE A 70 -27.53 -12.35 -11.06
CA ILE A 70 -27.67 -13.32 -12.17
C ILE A 70 -26.86 -12.80 -13.37
N ASP A 71 -25.88 -13.58 -13.84
CA ASP A 71 -24.98 -13.23 -14.95
C ASP A 71 -24.31 -11.83 -14.82
N GLY A 72 -24.08 -11.38 -13.59
CA GLY A 72 -23.51 -10.05 -13.28
C GLY A 72 -24.52 -8.89 -13.31
N VAL A 73 -25.82 -9.20 -13.37
CA VAL A 73 -26.94 -8.25 -13.32
C VAL A 73 -27.76 -8.47 -12.03
N CYS A 74 -28.11 -7.38 -11.35
CA CYS A 74 -28.87 -7.45 -10.11
C CYS A 74 -30.38 -7.63 -10.35
N SER A 75 -30.98 -8.57 -9.62
CA SER A 75 -32.45 -8.77 -9.59
C SER A 75 -33.20 -7.60 -8.93
N ALA A 76 -32.59 -6.98 -7.91
CA ALA A 76 -32.98 -5.73 -7.29
C ALA A 76 -31.74 -5.06 -6.65
N GLY A 77 -31.87 -3.82 -6.18
CA GLY A 77 -30.74 -3.05 -5.62
C GLY A 77 -29.77 -2.53 -6.70
N GLU A 78 -28.56 -2.14 -6.30
CA GLU A 78 -27.52 -1.59 -7.18
C GLU A 78 -26.24 -2.45 -7.27
N PRO A 79 -25.52 -2.49 -8.42
CA PRO A 79 -24.39 -3.41 -8.62
C PRO A 79 -23.12 -3.00 -7.84
N LYS A 80 -22.82 -3.74 -6.77
CA LYS A 80 -21.68 -3.54 -5.87
C LYS A 80 -20.41 -4.24 -6.41
N ARG A 81 -19.25 -3.63 -6.13
CA ARG A 81 -17.91 -4.11 -6.52
C ARG A 81 -16.98 -4.11 -5.31
N ASN A 82 -17.11 -5.13 -4.49
CA ASN A 82 -16.32 -5.33 -3.28
C ASN A 82 -14.83 -5.53 -3.61
N GLY A 83 -14.48 -6.05 -4.79
CA GLY A 83 -13.11 -6.15 -5.31
C GLY A 83 -12.36 -4.81 -5.41
N ALA A 84 -11.83 -4.31 -4.29
CA ALA A 84 -11.29 -2.96 -4.17
C ALA A 84 -9.84 -2.80 -4.68
N GLN A 85 -8.96 -3.80 -4.53
CA GLN A 85 -7.53 -3.67 -4.90
C GLN A 85 -6.99 -4.90 -5.62
N ILE A 86 -6.14 -4.71 -6.66
CA ILE A 86 -5.12 -5.70 -7.00
C ILE A 86 -3.97 -5.52 -6.00
N TRP A 87 -3.94 -6.38 -4.97
CA TRP A 87 -3.14 -6.16 -3.76
C TRP A 87 -1.72 -6.72 -3.94
N GLY A 88 -1.62 -7.97 -4.37
CA GLY A 88 -0.39 -8.68 -4.71
C GLY A 88 -0.36 -9.07 -6.19
N MET A 89 0.83 -9.09 -6.78
CA MET A 89 1.05 -9.41 -8.20
C MET A 89 2.40 -10.12 -8.35
N ALA A 90 2.44 -11.14 -9.21
CA ALA A 90 3.62 -11.93 -9.54
C ALA A 90 3.68 -12.11 -11.06
N GLU A 91 4.87 -12.35 -11.61
CA GLU A 91 5.03 -12.66 -13.04
C GLU A 91 5.97 -13.85 -13.23
N SER A 92 5.55 -14.74 -14.12
CA SER A 92 6.34 -15.84 -14.67
C SER A 92 6.62 -15.56 -16.15
N PRO A 93 7.55 -16.27 -16.83
CA PRO A 93 7.95 -15.97 -18.21
C PRO A 93 6.82 -15.92 -19.25
N ARG A 94 5.64 -16.52 -18.97
CA ARG A 94 4.47 -16.54 -19.86
C ARG A 94 3.19 -15.97 -19.24
N PHE A 95 3.09 -15.89 -17.91
CA PHE A 95 1.84 -15.55 -17.23
C PHE A 95 2.04 -14.52 -16.11
N LEU A 96 1.19 -13.49 -16.13
CA LEU A 96 0.98 -12.58 -15.02
C LEU A 96 -0.03 -13.21 -14.05
N TYR A 97 0.24 -13.13 -12.76
CA TYR A 97 -0.64 -13.60 -11.69
C TYR A 97 -0.95 -12.43 -10.75
N TRP A 98 -2.17 -12.36 -10.24
CA TRP A 98 -2.50 -11.41 -9.18
C TRP A 98 -3.57 -11.91 -8.23
N GLY A 99 -3.56 -11.35 -7.03
CA GLY A 99 -4.53 -11.62 -5.99
C GLY A 99 -5.17 -10.34 -5.48
N THR A 100 -6.44 -10.42 -5.09
CA THR A 100 -7.23 -9.25 -4.70
C THR A 100 -7.24 -9.00 -3.18
N GLY A 101 -7.70 -7.81 -2.80
CA GLY A 101 -8.26 -7.53 -1.48
C GLY A 101 -9.61 -6.84 -1.64
N ALA A 102 -10.62 -7.34 -0.94
CA ALA A 102 -11.98 -6.76 -0.94
C ALA A 102 -12.10 -5.61 0.06
N ASN A 103 -12.89 -4.59 -0.27
CA ASN A 103 -13.23 -3.40 0.55
C ASN A 103 -12.11 -2.88 1.46
N VAL A 104 -10.86 -2.86 0.97
CA VAL A 104 -9.67 -2.76 1.84
C VAL A 104 -9.67 -1.57 2.82
N PRO A 105 -10.19 -0.37 2.50
CA PRO A 105 -10.35 0.68 3.52
C PRO A 105 -11.33 0.30 4.65
N CYS A 106 -12.45 -0.36 4.36
CA CYS A 106 -13.40 -0.85 5.36
C CYS A 106 -12.76 -1.97 6.20
N THR A 107 -12.16 -2.98 5.56
CA THR A 107 -11.57 -4.13 6.27
C THR A 107 -10.29 -3.79 7.02
N ALA A 108 -9.62 -2.69 6.69
CA ALA A 108 -8.50 -2.17 7.48
C ALA A 108 -9.00 -1.37 8.70
N GLN A 109 -10.10 -0.62 8.54
CA GLN A 109 -10.74 0.10 9.65
C GLN A 109 -11.26 -0.82 10.75
N ALA A 110 -11.72 -2.02 10.37
CA ALA A 110 -12.32 -3.01 11.26
C ALA A 110 -11.35 -3.53 12.34
N SER A 111 -11.51 -3.01 13.56
CA SER A 111 -10.86 -3.52 14.79
C SER A 111 -11.81 -4.45 15.58
N PRO A 112 -11.32 -5.54 16.21
CA PRO A 112 -12.15 -6.43 17.04
C PRO A 112 -12.77 -5.78 18.29
N ASN A 113 -12.31 -4.58 18.66
CA ASN A 113 -12.73 -3.86 19.88
C ASN A 113 -13.39 -2.51 19.60
N ALA A 114 -13.53 -2.12 18.33
CA ALA A 114 -14.21 -0.89 17.93
C ALA A 114 -15.73 -1.06 17.91
N MET A 115 -16.45 0.04 18.12
CA MET A 115 -17.81 0.22 17.59
C MET A 115 -17.70 1.20 16.43
N LEU A 116 -17.94 0.71 15.21
CA LEU A 116 -17.92 1.53 14.00
C LEU A 116 -19.35 1.69 13.47
N THR A 117 -19.77 2.93 13.25
CA THR A 117 -21.03 3.21 12.54
C THR A 117 -20.77 3.05 11.04
N PRO A 118 -21.70 2.48 10.26
CA PRO A 118 -21.58 2.38 8.80
C PRO A 118 -21.26 3.73 8.14
N ILE A 119 -20.34 3.69 7.16
CA ILE A 119 -20.06 4.82 6.28
C ILE A 119 -20.93 4.63 5.04
N PHE A 120 -21.92 5.50 4.81
CA PHE A 120 -22.74 5.49 3.60
C PHE A 120 -22.63 6.83 2.89
N ALA A 121 -21.97 6.84 1.73
CA ALA A 121 -21.71 8.03 0.91
C ALA A 121 -22.12 7.76 -0.55
N PRO A 122 -23.42 7.76 -0.88
CA PRO A 122 -23.93 7.37 -2.20
C PRO A 122 -23.49 8.32 -3.33
N ASN A 123 -23.28 9.61 -3.09
CA ASN A 123 -22.76 10.54 -4.10
C ASN A 123 -21.26 10.30 -4.35
N GLN A 124 -20.51 9.85 -3.34
CA GLN A 124 -19.18 9.26 -3.54
C GLN A 124 -19.22 7.83 -4.08
N GLY A 125 -20.38 7.17 -4.16
CA GLY A 125 -20.50 5.78 -4.60
C GLY A 125 -19.72 4.81 -3.70
N TRP A 126 -19.78 4.98 -2.38
CA TRP A 126 -19.03 4.17 -1.41
C TRP A 126 -19.87 3.81 -0.19
N VAL A 127 -19.76 2.56 0.24
CA VAL A 127 -20.27 2.06 1.53
C VAL A 127 -19.21 1.23 2.26
N CYS A 128 -19.16 1.37 3.59
CA CYS A 128 -18.64 0.37 4.52
C CYS A 128 -19.75 0.01 5.51
N GLU A 129 -20.15 -1.25 5.58
CA GLU A 129 -21.26 -1.73 6.42
C GLU A 129 -20.79 -2.26 7.79
N PHE A 130 -19.48 -2.50 7.96
CA PHE A 130 -18.84 -2.95 9.19
C PHE A 130 -19.55 -4.13 9.89
N ALA A 131 -20.11 -3.93 11.08
CA ALA A 131 -20.81 -4.96 11.85
C ALA A 131 -22.28 -5.17 11.41
N GLU A 132 -22.83 -4.27 10.58
CA GLU A 132 -24.16 -4.42 10.01
C GLU A 132 -24.13 -5.22 8.69
N GLY A 133 -22.99 -5.29 7.99
CA GLY A 133 -22.85 -6.02 6.73
C GLY A 133 -23.10 -7.53 6.86
N ILE A 134 -23.75 -8.14 5.85
CA ILE A 134 -24.39 -9.46 5.97
C ILE A 134 -23.50 -10.58 6.56
N LEU A 135 -22.21 -10.64 6.21
CA LEU A 135 -21.32 -11.68 6.71
C LEU A 135 -21.03 -11.56 8.22
N ALA A 136 -21.13 -10.36 8.80
CA ALA A 136 -21.06 -10.17 10.25
C ALA A 136 -22.36 -10.62 10.95
N GLN A 137 -23.50 -10.51 10.28
CA GLN A 137 -24.78 -11.06 10.77
C GLN A 137 -24.75 -12.61 10.74
N GLU A 138 -24.25 -13.20 9.65
CA GLU A 138 -24.11 -14.65 9.49
C GLU A 138 -23.02 -15.26 10.37
N ASN A 139 -21.90 -14.56 10.57
CA ASN A 139 -20.78 -14.97 11.41
C ASN A 139 -20.35 -13.84 12.37
N PRO A 140 -20.97 -13.76 13.57
CA PRO A 140 -20.68 -12.72 14.56
C PRO A 140 -19.22 -12.65 15.03
N ASN A 141 -18.38 -13.67 14.77
CA ASN A 141 -16.94 -13.63 15.06
C ASN A 141 -16.19 -12.60 14.20
N LEU A 142 -16.72 -12.28 13.01
CA LEU A 142 -16.17 -11.23 12.13
C LEU A 142 -16.29 -9.83 12.74
N LYS A 143 -17.27 -9.60 13.62
CA LYS A 143 -17.55 -8.28 14.22
C LYS A 143 -17.61 -7.19 13.13
N ASN A 144 -16.73 -6.20 13.16
CA ASN A 144 -16.66 -5.11 12.18
C ASN A 144 -16.18 -5.53 10.76
N LEU A 145 -15.90 -6.82 10.51
CA LEU A 145 -15.42 -7.33 9.21
C LEU A 145 -16.53 -7.78 8.26
N GLY A 146 -17.78 -7.33 8.43
CA GLY A 146 -18.89 -7.65 7.50
C GLY A 146 -18.68 -7.15 6.07
N ASP A 147 -17.72 -6.25 5.82
CA ASP A 147 -17.24 -5.84 4.49
C ASP A 147 -16.17 -6.76 3.88
N TRP A 148 -15.57 -7.69 4.63
CA TRP A 148 -14.55 -8.60 4.09
C TRP A 148 -15.17 -9.61 3.12
N ARG A 149 -14.46 -9.95 2.05
CA ARG A 149 -14.75 -11.09 1.18
C ARG A 149 -13.47 -11.86 0.93
N ALA A 150 -13.57 -13.19 0.83
CA ALA A 150 -12.45 -14.06 0.51
C ALA A 150 -11.78 -13.60 -0.81
N PRO A 151 -10.44 -13.57 -0.89
CA PRO A 151 -9.75 -13.00 -2.04
C PRO A 151 -9.84 -13.90 -3.26
N MET A 152 -9.86 -13.27 -4.43
CA MET A 152 -9.82 -13.93 -5.73
C MET A 152 -8.38 -14.01 -6.22
N ALA A 153 -8.03 -15.09 -6.90
CA ALA A 153 -6.74 -15.28 -7.58
C ALA A 153 -6.95 -15.36 -9.09
N TYR A 154 -6.14 -14.64 -9.85
CA TYR A 154 -6.23 -14.53 -11.30
C TYR A 154 -4.90 -14.81 -11.99
N ARG A 155 -5.01 -15.28 -13.23
CA ARG A 155 -3.91 -15.55 -14.16
C ARG A 155 -4.22 -14.91 -15.51
N MET A 156 -3.22 -14.33 -16.17
CA MET A 156 -3.32 -13.82 -17.53
C MET A 156 -2.12 -14.26 -18.37
N ASP A 157 -2.38 -14.78 -19.55
CA ASP A 157 -1.34 -15.03 -20.56
C ASP A 157 -0.79 -13.69 -21.08
N THR A 158 0.51 -13.44 -20.96
CA THR A 158 1.11 -12.13 -21.29
C THR A 158 1.17 -11.84 -22.80
N CYS A 159 0.93 -12.85 -23.64
CA CYS A 159 0.92 -12.80 -25.10
C CYS A 159 -0.51 -12.68 -25.64
N THR A 160 -1.45 -13.53 -25.22
CA THR A 160 -2.86 -13.46 -25.67
C THR A 160 -3.69 -12.48 -24.86
N LEU A 161 -3.27 -12.06 -23.66
CA LEU A 161 -4.03 -11.22 -22.73
C LEU A 161 -5.43 -11.78 -22.43
N GLU A 162 -5.53 -13.11 -22.40
CA GLU A 162 -6.71 -13.83 -21.91
C GLU A 162 -6.54 -14.06 -20.41
N VAL A 163 -7.62 -13.83 -19.66
CA VAL A 163 -7.65 -13.92 -18.19
C VAL A 163 -8.43 -15.15 -17.77
N THR A 164 -7.95 -15.82 -16.73
CA THR A 164 -8.58 -16.98 -16.10
C THR A 164 -8.57 -16.76 -14.60
N GLU A 165 -9.72 -16.96 -13.95
CA GLU A 165 -9.76 -17.04 -12.49
C GLU A 165 -9.26 -18.43 -12.05
N ILE A 166 -8.43 -18.45 -11.00
CA ILE A 166 -7.75 -19.63 -10.48
C ILE A 166 -7.91 -19.75 -8.95
N THR A 167 -8.95 -19.11 -8.40
CA THR A 167 -9.29 -19.08 -6.97
C THR A 167 -9.58 -20.50 -6.46
N PRO A 168 -8.84 -21.02 -5.46
CA PRO A 168 -9.04 -22.36 -4.91
C PRO A 168 -10.18 -22.33 -3.89
N THR A 169 -11.42 -22.18 -4.35
CA THR A 169 -12.62 -22.02 -3.51
C THR A 169 -12.90 -23.20 -2.56
N TYR A 170 -12.26 -24.35 -2.79
CA TYR A 170 -12.29 -25.54 -1.95
C TYR A 170 -11.21 -25.57 -0.85
N ASP A 171 -10.26 -24.63 -0.83
CA ASP A 171 -9.23 -24.56 0.21
C ASP A 171 -9.75 -23.76 1.43
N PRO A 172 -9.78 -24.36 2.65
CA PRO A 172 -10.35 -23.70 3.82
C PRO A 172 -9.55 -22.48 4.29
N LEU A 173 -8.26 -22.38 3.98
CA LEU A 173 -7.46 -21.20 4.32
C LEU A 173 -7.80 -19.98 3.45
N LEU A 174 -8.54 -20.16 2.34
CA LEU A 174 -9.07 -19.04 1.57
C LEU A 174 -10.03 -18.18 2.43
N GLN A 175 -10.89 -18.86 3.21
CA GLN A 175 -11.88 -18.22 4.08
C GLN A 175 -11.26 -17.62 5.36
N ASP A 176 -9.98 -17.90 5.64
CA ASP A 176 -9.24 -17.29 6.74
C ASP A 176 -8.26 -16.19 6.27
N THR A 177 -8.21 -15.89 4.97
CA THR A 177 -7.29 -14.90 4.37
C THR A 177 -7.97 -13.54 4.18
N LEU A 178 -7.40 -12.48 4.77
CA LEU A 178 -7.90 -11.09 4.62
C LEU A 178 -7.80 -10.61 3.17
N GLY A 179 -6.71 -10.99 2.50
CA GLY A 179 -6.52 -10.78 1.06
C GLY A 179 -5.10 -11.08 0.62
N PHE A 180 -4.90 -11.34 -0.67
CA PHE A 180 -3.59 -11.69 -1.24
C PHE A 180 -2.69 -10.46 -1.42
N ARG A 181 -2.21 -9.93 -0.29
CA ARG A 181 -1.35 -8.74 -0.17
C ARG A 181 -0.08 -8.81 -1.03
N SER A 182 0.61 -9.94 -1.06
CA SER A 182 1.92 -10.13 -1.68
C SER A 182 1.87 -11.17 -2.82
N GLY A 183 2.77 -11.04 -3.80
CA GLY A 183 2.95 -12.00 -4.88
C GLY A 183 4.43 -12.20 -5.25
N GLY A 184 4.83 -13.43 -5.58
CA GLY A 184 6.22 -13.81 -5.90
C GLY A 184 6.32 -15.00 -6.85
N TYR A 185 7.48 -15.21 -7.45
CA TYR A 185 7.74 -16.30 -8.42
C TYR A 185 9.21 -16.78 -8.37
N ALA A 186 9.40 -18.10 -8.36
CA ALA A 186 10.67 -18.79 -8.64
C ALA A 186 10.40 -20.26 -9.05
N ASP A 187 11.28 -20.84 -9.88
CA ASP A 187 11.33 -22.26 -10.25
C ASP A 187 9.96 -22.94 -10.51
N ASP A 188 9.19 -22.36 -11.44
CA ASP A 188 7.84 -22.77 -11.83
C ASP A 188 6.79 -22.74 -10.70
N VAL A 189 7.05 -22.07 -9.57
CA VAL A 189 6.10 -21.84 -8.47
C VAL A 189 5.78 -20.35 -8.35
N VAL A 190 4.49 -20.01 -8.36
CA VAL A 190 3.95 -18.69 -8.01
C VAL A 190 3.35 -18.75 -6.62
N PHE A 191 3.65 -17.73 -5.81
CA PHE A 191 3.01 -17.48 -4.52
C PHE A 191 2.07 -16.28 -4.61
N LEU A 192 0.88 -16.42 -4.02
CA LEU A 192 0.06 -15.29 -3.56
C LEU A 192 -0.13 -15.47 -2.05
N ALA A 193 0.07 -14.40 -1.28
CA ALA A 193 0.13 -14.50 0.18
C ALA A 193 -0.39 -13.23 0.85
N GLY A 194 -0.83 -13.32 2.10
CA GLY A 194 -1.26 -12.14 2.85
C GLY A 194 -1.64 -12.45 4.30
N PRO A 195 -2.16 -11.45 5.02
CA PRO A 195 -2.61 -11.63 6.39
C PRO A 195 -3.79 -12.61 6.45
N GLY A 196 -3.84 -13.40 7.51
CA GLY A 196 -4.93 -14.33 7.82
C GLY A 196 -5.27 -14.35 9.31
N GLY A 197 -6.15 -15.26 9.73
CA GLY A 197 -6.84 -15.18 11.02
C GLY A 197 -8.11 -14.34 10.97
N VAL A 198 -8.76 -14.24 9.80
CA VAL A 198 -10.06 -13.57 9.65
C VAL A 198 -11.13 -14.23 10.54
N GLN A 199 -11.12 -15.57 10.62
CA GLN A 199 -12.11 -16.33 11.39
C GLN A 199 -11.87 -16.25 12.91
N GLU A 200 -10.69 -15.78 13.32
CA GLU A 200 -10.28 -15.59 14.72
C GLU A 200 -10.48 -14.14 15.20
N GLY A 201 -10.87 -13.24 14.30
CA GLY A 201 -10.79 -11.79 14.50
C GLY A 201 -9.37 -11.28 14.27
N ILE A 202 -9.21 -10.31 13.37
CA ILE A 202 -7.91 -9.85 12.87
C ILE A 202 -7.16 -9.02 13.94
N ALA A 203 -5.89 -9.34 14.18
CA ALA A 203 -5.00 -8.66 15.15
C ALA A 203 -4.98 -7.12 15.07
N GLY A 204 -5.22 -6.54 13.89
CA GLY A 204 -5.16 -5.10 13.66
C GLY A 204 -5.10 -4.74 12.18
N GLU A 205 -4.74 -3.49 11.93
CA GLU A 205 -5.01 -2.71 10.70
C GLU A 205 -4.39 -3.26 9.41
N GLY A 206 -5.07 -4.26 8.83
CA GLY A 206 -4.52 -5.03 7.72
C GLY A 206 -3.27 -5.85 8.08
N GLY A 207 -3.03 -6.07 9.37
CA GLY A 207 -2.27 -7.22 9.85
C GLY A 207 -3.17 -8.45 9.91
N GLY A 208 -2.83 -9.40 10.78
CA GLY A 208 -3.61 -10.62 11.04
C GLY A 208 -2.96 -11.48 12.11
N ASN A 209 -3.67 -12.50 12.59
CA ASN A 209 -3.16 -13.46 13.58
C ASN A 209 -2.23 -14.51 12.93
N SER A 210 -2.10 -14.46 11.62
CA SER A 210 -1.19 -15.30 10.84
C SER A 210 -0.87 -14.66 9.49
N ILE A 211 0.04 -15.28 8.75
CA ILE A 211 0.16 -15.11 7.31
C ILE A 211 -0.27 -16.40 6.62
N ILE A 212 -1.08 -16.29 5.58
CA ILE A 212 -1.46 -17.41 4.72
C ILE A 212 -0.73 -17.24 3.38
N MET A 213 -0.09 -18.31 2.92
CA MET A 213 0.49 -18.41 1.58
C MET A 213 -0.25 -19.48 0.78
N MET A 214 -0.49 -19.21 -0.49
CA MET A 214 -1.03 -20.14 -1.47
C MET A 214 -0.08 -20.25 -2.65
N ALA A 215 0.01 -21.44 -3.25
CA ALA A 215 0.96 -21.72 -4.31
C ALA A 215 0.28 -22.34 -5.55
N TRP A 216 0.76 -21.96 -6.73
CA TRP A 216 0.36 -22.53 -8.02
C TRP A 216 1.61 -22.82 -8.86
N GLN A 217 1.53 -23.84 -9.71
CA GLN A 217 2.53 -24.06 -10.75
C GLN A 217 2.35 -22.99 -11.84
N ALA A 218 3.43 -22.29 -12.19
CA ALA A 218 3.37 -21.10 -13.04
C ALA A 218 3.02 -21.42 -14.51
N SER A 219 3.60 -22.51 -15.04
CA SER A 219 3.45 -23.00 -16.40
C SER A 219 2.05 -23.55 -16.71
N THR A 220 1.43 -24.27 -15.76
CA THR A 220 0.11 -24.90 -15.94
C THR A 220 -1.04 -24.11 -15.34
N GLY A 221 -0.83 -23.43 -14.21
CA GLY A 221 -1.88 -22.86 -13.36
C GLY A 221 -2.44 -23.85 -12.32
N LEU A 222 -1.86 -25.06 -12.21
CA LEU A 222 -2.25 -26.08 -11.23
C LEU A 222 -2.04 -25.57 -9.80
N TYR A 223 -3.03 -25.74 -8.94
CA TYR A 223 -2.91 -25.42 -7.51
C TYR A 223 -2.01 -26.43 -6.79
N LEU A 224 -1.09 -25.92 -5.95
CA LEU A 224 -0.12 -26.70 -5.18
C LEU A 224 -0.42 -26.74 -3.67
N GLY A 225 -1.51 -26.09 -3.24
CA GLY A 225 -1.96 -26.03 -1.84
C GLY A 225 -1.75 -24.68 -1.16
N SER A 226 -1.88 -24.71 0.17
CA SER A 226 -1.79 -23.55 1.07
C SER A 226 -0.97 -23.86 2.34
N LYS A 227 -0.56 -22.82 3.08
CA LYS A 227 -0.02 -22.94 4.44
C LYS A 227 -0.27 -21.67 5.26
N LYS A 228 -0.71 -21.84 6.51
CA LYS A 228 -0.81 -20.80 7.55
C LYS A 228 0.48 -20.76 8.37
N PHE A 229 0.99 -19.55 8.62
CA PHE A 229 2.18 -19.24 9.41
C PHE A 229 1.76 -18.34 10.59
N PRO A 230 1.48 -18.91 11.78
CA PRO A 230 0.88 -18.16 12.90
C PRO A 230 1.85 -17.20 13.59
N GLN A 231 3.16 -17.39 13.46
CA GLN A 231 4.15 -16.52 14.09
C GLN A 231 4.23 -15.13 13.44
N TYR A 232 3.66 -14.95 12.24
CA TYR A 232 3.74 -13.70 11.48
C TYR A 232 2.39 -13.02 11.34
N SER A 233 2.40 -11.69 11.20
CA SER A 233 1.20 -10.83 11.13
C SER A 233 0.99 -10.14 9.79
N ASN A 234 2.05 -9.93 9.00
CA ASN A 234 1.99 -9.14 7.76
C ASN A 234 3.11 -9.55 6.78
N ILE A 235 2.75 -9.89 5.53
CA ILE A 235 3.68 -10.05 4.39
C ILE A 235 3.30 -9.04 3.32
N ARG A 236 4.30 -8.37 2.75
CA ARG A 236 4.05 -7.31 1.78
C ARG A 236 4.62 -7.60 0.40
N LYS A 237 5.81 -8.19 0.30
CA LYS A 237 6.58 -8.18 -0.94
C LYS A 237 7.44 -9.43 -1.07
N PHE A 238 7.50 -10.00 -2.27
CA PHE A 238 8.58 -10.90 -2.65
C PHE A 238 9.56 -10.19 -3.59
N LEU A 239 10.79 -10.71 -3.66
CA LEU A 239 11.83 -10.24 -4.57
C LEU A 239 12.71 -11.42 -4.99
N THR A 240 12.86 -11.65 -6.29
CA THR A 240 13.80 -12.63 -6.83
C THR A 240 15.08 -11.93 -7.26
N HIS A 241 16.25 -12.43 -6.84
CA HIS A 241 17.57 -11.93 -7.21
C HIS A 241 18.53 -13.11 -7.37
N GLU A 242 19.18 -13.22 -8.54
CA GLU A 242 20.14 -14.29 -8.86
C GLU A 242 19.57 -15.70 -8.59
N GLY A 243 18.31 -15.91 -8.98
CA GLY A 243 17.54 -17.15 -8.76
C GLY A 243 16.90 -17.25 -7.37
N VAL A 244 17.41 -16.55 -6.36
CA VAL A 244 16.93 -16.65 -4.98
C VAL A 244 15.73 -15.75 -4.73
N LEU A 245 14.63 -16.35 -4.24
CA LEU A 245 13.40 -15.66 -3.85
C LEU A 245 13.43 -15.32 -2.35
N TYR A 246 13.26 -14.04 -2.04
CA TYR A 246 13.16 -13.51 -0.68
C TYR A 246 11.79 -12.89 -0.40
N THR A 247 11.41 -12.80 0.87
CA THR A 247 10.31 -11.95 1.35
C THR A 247 10.59 -11.41 2.76
N GLY A 248 9.98 -10.29 3.12
CA GLY A 248 9.98 -9.79 4.50
C GLY A 248 8.62 -10.00 5.16
N VAL A 249 8.64 -10.42 6.41
CA VAL A 249 7.47 -10.68 7.25
C VAL A 249 7.58 -9.97 8.60
N ALA A 250 6.45 -9.45 9.08
CA ALA A 250 6.31 -8.97 10.45
C ALA A 250 5.99 -10.14 11.38
N LEU A 251 6.61 -10.20 12.56
CA LEU A 251 6.20 -11.10 13.64
C LEU A 251 4.89 -10.62 14.29
N GLN A 252 4.28 -11.47 15.12
CA GLN A 252 3.17 -11.06 15.99
C GLN A 252 3.63 -10.06 17.07
N GLU A 253 2.73 -9.20 17.56
CA GLU A 253 3.04 -8.22 18.61
C GLU A 253 3.49 -8.92 19.92
N SER A 254 2.91 -10.08 20.22
CA SER A 254 3.28 -10.99 21.31
C SER A 254 4.66 -11.65 21.15
N LEU A 255 5.23 -11.63 19.94
CA LEU A 255 6.59 -12.05 19.62
C LEU A 255 7.53 -10.85 19.43
N GLY A 256 7.10 -9.64 19.84
CA GLY A 256 7.87 -8.40 19.78
C GLY A 256 7.48 -7.45 18.65
N GLY A 257 6.69 -7.89 17.66
CA GLY A 257 6.30 -7.10 16.48
C GLY A 257 7.45 -6.75 15.53
N THR A 258 8.62 -7.37 15.72
CA THR A 258 9.85 -7.16 14.95
C THR A 258 9.80 -7.85 13.57
N GLY A 259 10.84 -7.68 12.77
CA GLY A 259 10.92 -8.15 11.39
C GLY A 259 11.83 -9.35 11.17
N GLU A 260 11.38 -10.29 10.32
CA GLU A 260 12.22 -11.34 9.74
C GLU A 260 12.27 -11.24 8.21
N VAL A 261 13.39 -11.68 7.63
CA VAL A 261 13.55 -11.90 6.19
C VAL A 261 13.63 -13.39 5.93
N LEU A 262 12.76 -13.88 5.05
CA LEU A 262 12.68 -15.29 4.66
C LEU A 262 13.29 -15.48 3.28
N ARG A 263 14.06 -16.57 3.12
CA ARG A 263 14.46 -17.12 1.83
C ARG A 263 13.59 -18.33 1.50
N TRP A 264 13.19 -18.46 0.25
CA TRP A 264 12.59 -19.69 -0.26
C TRP A 264 13.66 -20.76 -0.51
N MET A 265 13.41 -21.97 0.00
CA MET A 265 14.28 -23.14 -0.11
C MET A 265 13.51 -24.38 -0.62
N GLY A 266 12.36 -24.14 -1.24
CA GLY A 266 11.39 -25.15 -1.66
C GLY A 266 11.56 -25.63 -3.10
N ASN A 267 10.50 -26.22 -3.62
CA ASN A 267 10.30 -26.65 -5.01
C ASN A 267 8.80 -26.96 -5.22
N ILE A 268 8.40 -27.36 -6.43
CA ILE A 268 7.00 -27.68 -6.75
C ILE A 268 6.34 -28.74 -5.83
N HIS A 269 7.12 -29.68 -5.27
CA HIS A 269 6.61 -30.69 -4.33
C HIS A 269 6.63 -30.24 -2.86
N HIS A 270 7.41 -29.20 -2.54
CA HIS A 270 7.55 -28.62 -1.20
C HIS A 270 7.49 -27.09 -1.26
N PRO A 271 6.38 -26.50 -1.76
CA PRO A 271 6.33 -25.07 -2.07
C PRO A 271 6.50 -24.18 -0.83
N PHE A 272 6.10 -24.63 0.36
CA PHE A 272 6.11 -23.82 1.58
C PHE A 272 7.33 -24.03 2.50
N LYS A 273 8.49 -24.41 1.92
CA LYS A 273 9.76 -24.39 2.63
C LYS A 273 10.42 -23.02 2.51
N PHE A 274 10.31 -22.25 3.59
CA PHE A 274 10.95 -20.95 3.78
C PHE A 274 11.78 -20.99 5.05
N GLU A 275 12.98 -20.43 5.03
CA GLU A 275 13.90 -20.35 6.16
C GLU A 275 14.21 -18.86 6.47
N VAL A 276 14.47 -18.53 7.74
CA VAL A 276 14.91 -17.18 8.14
C VAL A 276 16.36 -16.96 7.71
N VAL A 277 16.67 -15.77 7.18
CA VAL A 277 18.01 -15.37 6.70
C VAL A 277 18.43 -13.97 7.15
N GLY A 278 17.67 -13.35 8.07
CA GLY A 278 17.99 -12.04 8.64
C GLY A 278 16.85 -11.49 9.50
N THR A 279 17.17 -10.60 10.43
CA THR A 279 16.22 -9.98 11.37
C THR A 279 16.39 -8.46 11.47
N MET A 280 15.38 -7.76 11.99
CA MET A 280 15.39 -6.30 12.18
C MET A 280 14.35 -5.85 13.23
N GLN A 281 14.57 -4.73 13.94
CA GLN A 281 13.66 -4.24 14.99
C GLN A 281 12.35 -3.65 14.47
N SER A 282 12.39 -3.00 13.30
CA SER A 282 11.22 -2.41 12.64
C SER A 282 10.59 -3.40 11.64
N THR A 283 9.29 -3.28 11.36
CA THR A 283 8.59 -4.27 10.52
C THR A 283 8.96 -4.09 9.03
N PRO A 284 9.31 -5.15 8.27
CA PRO A 284 9.71 -5.02 6.86
C PRO A 284 8.54 -4.63 5.95
N ALA A 285 8.69 -3.55 5.19
CA ALA A 285 7.59 -2.96 4.40
C ALA A 285 7.72 -3.20 2.90
N ASN A 286 8.78 -2.70 2.28
CA ASN A 286 9.15 -2.98 0.90
C ASN A 286 10.68 -3.02 0.81
N PHE A 287 11.28 -3.64 -0.22
CA PHE A 287 12.73 -3.77 -0.29
C PHE A 287 13.31 -3.88 -1.70
N THR A 288 14.59 -3.62 -1.90
CA THR A 288 15.20 -3.64 -3.23
C THR A 288 16.66 -4.06 -3.17
N VAL A 289 17.24 -4.48 -4.30
CA VAL A 289 18.69 -4.69 -4.40
C VAL A 289 19.37 -3.36 -4.75
N HIS A 290 20.35 -2.95 -3.95
CA HIS A 290 21.19 -1.78 -4.22
C HIS A 290 22.62 -2.07 -3.72
N ASP A 291 23.64 -1.70 -4.48
CA ASP A 291 25.07 -1.92 -4.19
C ASP A 291 25.44 -3.34 -3.68
N GLY A 292 24.74 -4.39 -4.15
CA GLY A 292 24.94 -5.79 -3.77
C GLY A 292 24.39 -6.16 -2.38
N ARG A 293 23.33 -5.48 -1.94
CA ARG A 293 22.63 -5.66 -0.65
C ARG A 293 21.13 -5.56 -0.84
N LEU A 294 20.38 -6.20 0.05
CA LEU A 294 18.95 -5.95 0.22
C LEU A 294 18.77 -4.72 1.14
N PHE A 295 18.00 -3.75 0.67
CA PHE A 295 17.60 -2.57 1.43
C PHE A 295 16.09 -2.59 1.62
N PHE A 296 15.65 -2.62 2.87
CA PHE A 296 14.25 -2.59 3.28
C PHE A 296 13.86 -1.17 3.69
N SER A 297 12.76 -0.64 3.18
CA SER A 297 11.95 0.32 3.93
C SER A 297 11.17 -0.42 5.00
N THR A 298 11.01 0.19 6.18
CA THR A 298 10.37 -0.46 7.33
C THR A 298 9.22 0.37 7.90
N TRP A 299 8.39 -0.29 8.70
CA TRP A 299 7.25 0.24 9.42
C TRP A 299 7.56 0.33 10.92
N PRO A 300 7.00 1.32 11.62
CA PRO A 300 7.26 1.51 13.04
C PRO A 300 6.74 0.30 13.82
N THR A 301 7.37 0.02 14.94
CA THR A 301 6.95 -1.02 15.89
C THR A 301 6.84 -0.38 17.27
N GLY A 302 5.85 -0.81 18.05
CA GLY A 302 5.51 -0.19 19.31
C GLY A 302 4.47 -1.01 20.06
N ASP A 303 4.00 -0.51 21.18
CA ASP A 303 2.81 -0.99 21.89
C ASP A 303 1.61 -0.17 21.40
N SER A 304 0.62 -0.86 20.83
CA SER A 304 -0.57 -0.24 20.24
C SER A 304 -1.56 0.36 21.24
N GLN A 305 -1.41 0.07 22.54
CA GLN A 305 -2.28 0.51 23.63
C GLN A 305 -1.66 1.64 24.46
N THR A 306 -0.34 1.56 24.73
CA THR A 306 0.38 2.61 25.49
C THR A 306 1.04 3.67 24.61
N GLY A 307 1.08 3.46 23.28
CA GLY A 307 1.80 4.34 22.35
C GLY A 307 3.33 4.24 22.45
N GLN A 308 3.87 3.31 23.26
CA GLN A 308 5.32 3.19 23.44
C GLN A 308 6.01 2.73 22.14
N ILE A 309 6.88 3.59 21.59
CA ILE A 309 7.64 3.30 20.37
C ILE A 309 8.80 2.36 20.70
N ARG A 310 8.92 1.25 19.94
CA ARG A 310 10.04 0.29 19.98
C ARG A 310 11.05 0.55 18.87
N ALA A 311 10.57 0.80 17.65
CA ALA A 311 11.38 1.26 16.52
C ALA A 311 10.56 2.17 15.59
N TYR A 312 11.23 3.10 14.90
CA TYR A 312 10.60 3.99 13.92
C TYR A 312 10.58 3.37 12.51
N SER A 313 9.85 3.96 11.58
CA SER A 313 10.03 3.65 10.15
C SER A 313 11.38 4.15 9.66
N GLY A 314 12.12 3.32 8.92
CA GLY A 314 13.43 3.67 8.40
C GLY A 314 13.87 2.86 7.18
N ILE A 315 15.17 2.84 6.95
CA ILE A 315 15.86 2.04 5.95
C ILE A 315 16.82 1.08 6.65
N VAL A 316 16.58 -0.22 6.50
CA VAL A 316 17.42 -1.31 7.02
C VAL A 316 18.19 -1.96 5.87
N MET A 317 19.47 -2.26 6.09
CA MET A 317 20.42 -2.71 5.09
C MET A 317 21.04 -4.06 5.50
N SER A 318 20.94 -5.06 4.61
CA SER A 318 21.58 -6.37 4.81
C SER A 318 23.11 -6.29 4.80
N PRO A 319 23.82 -7.35 5.23
CA PRO A 319 25.18 -7.65 4.78
C PRO A 319 25.28 -7.67 3.24
N LYS A 320 26.47 -7.85 2.67
CA LYS A 320 26.55 -8.15 1.23
C LYS A 320 25.83 -9.48 0.98
N ILE A 321 25.03 -9.54 -0.08
CA ILE A 321 24.44 -10.80 -0.55
C ILE A 321 25.62 -11.72 -0.96
N PRO A 322 25.75 -12.92 -0.38
CA PRO A 322 26.78 -13.87 -0.79
C PRO A 322 26.41 -14.53 -2.12
N GLU A 323 27.39 -15.16 -2.77
CA GLU A 323 27.15 -15.95 -3.98
C GLU A 323 26.16 -17.08 -3.68
N GLY A 324 25.10 -17.21 -4.49
CA GLY A 324 24.00 -18.14 -4.21
C GLY A 324 23.01 -17.70 -3.11
N GLY A 325 23.14 -16.47 -2.59
CA GLY A 325 22.22 -15.83 -1.64
C GLY A 325 22.35 -16.29 -0.19
N PHE A 326 21.77 -15.52 0.74
CA PHE A 326 21.87 -15.77 2.20
C PHE A 326 21.32 -17.13 2.61
N LEU A 327 21.97 -17.81 3.54
CA LEU A 327 21.56 -19.10 4.11
C LEU A 327 21.16 -18.94 5.60
N PRO A 328 20.54 -19.95 6.24
CA PRO A 328 20.14 -19.86 7.66
C PRO A 328 21.33 -19.65 8.62
N GLU A 329 22.53 -20.06 8.24
CA GLU A 329 23.78 -19.77 8.94
C GLU A 329 24.25 -18.30 8.81
N ASP A 330 23.72 -17.51 7.87
CA ASP A 330 23.99 -16.08 7.72
C ASP A 330 23.07 -15.18 8.58
N VAL A 331 22.18 -15.75 9.40
CA VAL A 331 21.19 -14.97 10.17
C VAL A 331 21.87 -14.02 11.15
N THR A 332 21.80 -12.72 10.83
CA THR A 332 22.10 -11.62 11.74
C THR A 332 20.96 -10.61 11.77
N GLU A 333 20.96 -9.78 12.81
CA GLU A 333 20.27 -8.49 12.74
C GLU A 333 20.91 -7.60 11.66
N TRP A 334 20.10 -6.83 10.93
CA TRP A 334 20.53 -5.99 9.81
C TRP A 334 20.62 -4.50 10.20
N GLU A 335 21.49 -3.75 9.52
CA GLU A 335 21.89 -2.40 9.91
C GLU A 335 20.81 -1.36 9.56
N GLU A 336 20.17 -0.72 10.55
CA GLU A 336 19.40 0.51 10.28
C GLU A 336 20.37 1.64 9.90
N VAL A 337 20.22 2.16 8.68
CA VAL A 337 21.12 3.17 8.09
C VAL A 337 20.50 4.56 7.95
N TRP A 338 19.20 4.69 8.24
CA TRP A 338 18.43 5.94 8.33
C TRP A 338 17.07 5.66 8.95
N ASN A 339 16.49 6.61 9.71
CA ASN A 339 15.08 6.56 10.09
C ASN A 339 14.40 7.93 10.03
N ILE A 340 13.08 7.96 10.15
CA ILE A 340 12.26 9.18 9.97
C ILE A 340 12.61 10.32 10.94
N THR A 341 13.19 10.03 12.11
CA THR A 341 13.60 11.07 13.08
C THR A 341 14.82 11.89 12.61
N GLU A 342 15.50 11.47 11.53
CA GLU A 342 16.47 12.34 10.83
C GLU A 342 15.79 13.38 9.92
N TYR A 343 14.45 13.44 9.87
CA TYR A 343 13.65 14.37 9.05
C TYR A 343 12.51 15.04 9.81
N GLU A 344 11.63 14.27 10.44
CA GLU A 344 10.46 14.77 11.19
C GLU A 344 10.92 15.20 12.60
N PRO A 345 10.79 16.48 12.97
CA PRO A 345 11.22 17.00 14.28
C PRO A 345 10.26 16.66 15.43
N ASP A 346 9.05 16.20 15.14
CA ASP A 346 8.10 15.69 16.13
C ASP A 346 8.25 14.17 16.32
N THR A 347 8.55 13.72 17.54
CA THR A 347 8.64 12.30 17.88
C THR A 347 7.28 11.59 17.86
N VAL A 348 6.17 12.30 18.12
CA VAL A 348 4.82 11.72 18.11
C VAL A 348 4.32 11.53 16.69
N SER A 349 4.39 12.54 15.81
CA SER A 349 4.17 12.36 14.37
C SER A 349 5.09 11.30 13.78
N SER A 350 6.37 11.26 14.19
CA SER A 350 7.33 10.23 13.73
C SER A 350 6.87 8.80 13.98
N SER A 351 6.06 8.55 15.01
CA SER A 351 5.50 7.22 15.29
C SER A 351 4.45 6.76 14.25
N ALA A 352 3.77 7.71 13.60
CA ALA A 352 2.70 7.45 12.63
C ALA A 352 3.20 7.36 11.17
N TYR A 353 4.47 7.69 10.91
CA TYR A 353 5.09 7.48 9.60
C TYR A 353 5.37 6.00 9.38
N ALA A 354 5.02 5.51 8.19
CA ALA A 354 5.36 4.17 7.75
C ALA A 354 6.21 4.21 6.48
N GLY A 355 7.06 3.21 6.26
CA GLY A 355 7.85 3.07 5.04
C GLY A 355 6.97 2.86 3.80
N GLY A 356 7.19 3.70 2.78
CA GLY A 356 6.62 3.52 1.44
C GLY A 356 7.38 2.46 0.63
N ASP A 357 7.26 2.50 -0.69
CA ASP A 357 8.08 1.66 -1.57
C ASP A 357 9.50 2.22 -1.77
N ILE A 358 10.39 1.38 -2.30
CA ILE A 358 11.83 1.60 -2.38
C ILE A 358 12.42 0.95 -3.65
N THR A 359 13.31 1.66 -4.35
CA THR A 359 13.97 1.17 -5.58
C THR A 359 15.39 1.71 -5.75
N SER A 360 16.24 0.96 -6.45
CA SER A 360 17.55 1.41 -6.93
C SER A 360 17.42 2.06 -8.31
N TRP A 361 17.91 3.29 -8.48
CA TRP A 361 17.91 3.98 -9.76
C TRP A 361 19.14 4.88 -9.94
N ARG A 362 19.83 4.75 -11.09
CA ARG A 362 20.99 5.56 -11.50
C ARG A 362 22.05 5.75 -10.39
N GLY A 363 22.39 4.67 -9.68
CA GLY A 363 23.44 4.66 -8.64
C GLY A 363 23.03 5.29 -7.30
N LYS A 364 21.73 5.40 -7.02
CA LYS A 364 21.18 5.85 -5.74
C LYS A 364 19.97 5.00 -5.32
N LEU A 365 19.75 4.92 -4.03
CA LEU A 365 18.52 4.36 -3.44
C LEU A 365 17.46 5.46 -3.39
N TYR A 366 16.21 5.14 -3.73
CA TYR A 366 15.06 6.05 -3.67
C TYR A 366 13.94 5.39 -2.86
N TRP A 367 13.33 6.12 -1.95
CA TRP A 367 12.17 5.68 -1.17
C TRP A 367 11.23 6.83 -0.91
N GLY A 368 10.02 6.53 -0.43
CA GLY A 368 9.13 7.52 0.15
C GLY A 368 8.39 7.00 1.37
N THR A 369 7.41 7.77 1.84
CA THR A 369 6.62 7.45 3.04
C THR A 369 5.21 6.97 2.70
N ILE A 370 4.62 6.22 3.62
CA ILE A 370 3.19 5.93 3.74
C ILE A 370 2.73 6.65 5.00
N ASN A 371 1.96 7.72 4.85
CA ASN A 371 1.45 8.50 5.96
C ASN A 371 -0.02 8.15 6.14
N ILE A 372 -0.32 7.28 7.10
CA ILE A 372 -1.68 6.82 7.38
C ILE A 372 -2.60 8.03 7.59
N PRO A 373 -3.67 8.22 6.78
CA PRO A 373 -4.72 9.19 7.07
C PRO A 373 -5.11 9.17 8.55
N LEU A 374 -5.02 10.32 9.20
CA LEU A 374 -5.33 10.54 10.62
C LEU A 374 -4.51 9.70 11.62
N GLY A 375 -3.45 9.03 11.17
CA GLY A 375 -2.51 8.32 12.05
C GLY A 375 -1.71 9.27 12.95
N GLY A 376 -1.31 10.44 12.44
CA GLY A 376 -0.65 11.48 13.24
C GLY A 376 -1.57 12.03 14.35
N PHE A 377 -2.86 12.21 14.04
CA PHE A 377 -3.89 12.61 15.00
C PHE A 377 -4.05 11.56 16.11
N ARG A 378 -4.20 10.27 15.74
CA ARG A 378 -4.29 9.14 16.68
C ARG A 378 -3.06 9.06 17.58
N ALA A 379 -1.85 9.26 17.05
CA ALA A 379 -0.63 9.28 17.85
C ALA A 379 -0.64 10.40 18.90
N HIS A 380 -1.16 11.59 18.56
CA HIS A 380 -1.32 12.69 19.52
C HIS A 380 -2.42 12.44 20.56
N VAL A 381 -3.54 11.86 20.16
CA VAL A 381 -4.61 11.46 21.10
C VAL A 381 -4.08 10.42 22.10
N LEU A 382 -3.28 9.45 21.67
CA LEU A 382 -2.66 8.46 22.56
C LEU A 382 -1.56 9.06 23.46
N ALA A 383 -0.74 9.98 22.94
CA ALA A 383 0.37 10.58 23.69
C ALA A 383 -0.07 11.66 24.69
N TYR A 384 -1.14 12.41 24.38
CA TYR A 384 -1.51 13.63 25.11
C TYR A 384 -3.01 13.78 25.41
N GLY A 385 -3.90 12.94 24.87
CA GLY A 385 -5.36 13.15 24.96
C GLY A 385 -5.92 13.26 26.38
N GLU A 386 -5.27 12.67 27.38
CA GLU A 386 -5.67 12.81 28.79
C GLU A 386 -5.32 14.18 29.41
N THR A 387 -4.40 14.96 28.83
CA THR A 387 -4.02 16.30 29.32
C THR A 387 -4.82 17.43 28.68
N TRP A 388 -5.64 17.13 27.68
CA TRP A 388 -6.42 18.10 26.91
C TRP A 388 -7.66 18.58 27.70
N ASN A 389 -7.46 19.61 28.54
CA ASN A 389 -8.48 20.20 29.40
C ASN A 389 -9.61 20.95 28.66
N ASN A 390 -9.34 21.30 27.41
CA ASN A 390 -10.33 21.62 26.36
C ASN A 390 -10.07 20.58 25.25
N PRO A 391 -11.01 20.27 24.34
CA PRO A 391 -10.56 19.88 23.01
C PRO A 391 -9.54 20.94 22.54
N ILE A 392 -8.28 20.54 22.31
CA ILE A 392 -7.58 21.10 21.15
C ILE A 392 -8.56 20.85 20.01
N GLY A 393 -8.89 21.88 19.22
CA GLY A 393 -9.89 21.70 18.16
C GLY A 393 -9.51 20.45 17.39
N GLU A 394 -10.35 19.41 17.37
CA GLU A 394 -9.88 18.08 16.96
C GLU A 394 -9.34 18.14 15.52
N LEU A 395 -9.91 19.06 14.74
CA LEU A 395 -9.45 19.50 13.43
C LEU A 395 -8.09 20.23 13.40
N GLU A 396 -7.76 21.08 14.37
CA GLU A 396 -6.43 21.71 14.48
C GLU A 396 -5.35 20.63 14.57
N THR A 397 -5.56 19.62 15.43
CA THR A 397 -4.69 18.45 15.53
C THR A 397 -4.68 17.65 14.21
N ILE A 398 -5.82 17.45 13.55
CA ILE A 398 -5.89 16.78 12.24
C ILE A 398 -5.08 17.53 11.17
N ILE A 399 -5.21 18.86 11.08
CA ILE A 399 -4.48 19.71 10.12
C ILE A 399 -2.98 19.68 10.44
N ALA A 400 -2.61 19.94 11.70
CA ALA A 400 -1.22 20.04 12.15
C ALA A 400 -0.47 18.71 12.05
N THR A 401 -1.15 17.57 12.18
CA THR A 401 -0.55 16.23 12.11
C THR A 401 -0.72 15.53 10.77
N HIS A 402 -1.49 16.11 9.82
CA HIS A 402 -1.57 15.58 8.46
C HIS A 402 -0.21 15.68 7.76
N ARG A 403 0.12 14.67 6.95
CA ARG A 403 1.38 14.60 6.19
C ARG A 403 1.11 14.00 4.81
N ALA A 404 1.47 14.72 3.74
CA ALA A 404 1.56 14.17 2.39
C ALA A 404 2.89 13.42 2.18
N THR A 405 2.95 12.47 1.24
CA THR A 405 4.12 11.58 1.10
C THR A 405 5.40 12.35 0.87
N THR A 406 6.43 12.03 1.66
CA THR A 406 7.77 12.57 1.48
C THR A 406 8.58 11.56 0.65
N VAL A 407 9.38 12.06 -0.30
CA VAL A 407 10.23 11.26 -1.19
C VAL A 407 11.68 11.65 -0.97
N PHE A 408 12.52 10.65 -0.68
CA PHE A 408 13.94 10.80 -0.40
C PHE A 408 14.79 10.10 -1.49
N ARG A 409 16.08 10.43 -1.51
CA ARG A 409 17.10 9.56 -2.10
C ARG A 409 18.34 9.50 -1.24
N GLY A 410 19.10 8.42 -1.35
CA GLY A 410 20.30 8.16 -0.57
C GLY A 410 21.48 7.64 -1.39
N ASP A 411 22.69 7.90 -0.90
CA ASP A 411 23.92 7.24 -1.36
C ASP A 411 24.92 6.99 -0.22
N ARG A 412 25.95 6.17 -0.52
CA ARG A 412 27.13 5.93 0.35
C ARG A 412 26.86 5.15 1.64
N PHE A 413 25.77 4.39 1.69
CA PHE A 413 25.49 3.36 2.70
C PHE A 413 26.66 2.37 2.92
N GLY A 414 26.77 1.80 4.12
CA GLY A 414 27.79 0.82 4.51
C GLY A 414 29.25 1.31 4.53
N LYS A 415 29.53 2.58 4.23
CA LYS A 415 30.89 3.13 4.15
C LYS A 415 31.37 3.63 5.51
N LYS A 416 31.74 2.71 6.42
CA LYS A 416 32.15 2.89 7.85
C LYS A 416 32.90 4.17 8.29
N LYS A 417 33.51 4.96 7.40
CA LYS A 417 34.15 6.26 7.69
C LYS A 417 33.32 7.51 7.28
N ARG A 418 32.09 7.34 6.78
CA ARG A 418 31.18 8.41 6.35
C ARG A 418 29.73 7.98 6.59
N LYS A 419 28.92 8.81 7.25
CA LYS A 419 27.47 8.61 7.31
C LYS A 419 26.87 8.53 5.89
N PRO A 420 25.77 7.78 5.70
CA PRO A 420 24.96 7.84 4.48
C PRO A 420 24.58 9.29 4.13
N LYS A 421 24.31 9.55 2.85
CA LYS A 421 23.86 10.88 2.40
C LYS A 421 22.41 10.81 1.94
N VAL A 422 21.49 11.12 2.84
CA VAL A 422 20.08 11.29 2.50
C VAL A 422 19.84 12.70 1.97
N GLU A 423 18.92 12.82 1.00
CA GLU A 423 18.48 14.09 0.43
C GLU A 423 16.95 14.05 0.24
N VAL A 424 16.22 14.96 0.87
CA VAL A 424 14.77 15.15 0.62
C VAL A 424 14.58 15.69 -0.80
N LEU A 425 13.72 15.05 -1.59
CA LEU A 425 13.39 15.48 -2.95
C LEU A 425 12.05 16.20 -2.98
N TYR A 426 11.04 15.57 -2.38
CA TYR A 426 9.70 16.10 -2.21
C TYR A 426 9.35 15.95 -0.74
N GLY A 427 8.96 17.03 -0.09
CA GLY A 427 8.74 17.02 1.35
C GLY A 427 8.35 18.40 1.89
N TYR A 428 8.38 18.51 3.20
CA TYR A 428 8.16 19.75 3.93
C TYR A 428 9.49 20.51 4.11
N LYS A 429 9.43 21.83 4.28
CA LYS A 429 10.57 22.62 4.80
C LYS A 429 10.52 22.67 6.32
N SER A 430 9.31 22.88 6.80
CA SER A 430 8.87 23.04 8.17
C SER A 430 7.51 22.35 8.31
N VAL A 431 7.20 21.94 9.53
CA VAL A 431 5.99 21.21 9.91
C VAL A 431 5.55 21.67 11.29
N GLU A 432 4.27 21.50 11.59
CA GLU A 432 3.76 21.70 12.94
C GLU A 432 4.21 20.56 13.86
N VAL A 433 4.64 20.94 15.06
CA VAL A 433 5.11 20.07 16.13
C VAL A 433 4.41 20.45 17.42
N TRP A 434 3.87 19.48 18.14
CA TRP A 434 3.28 19.74 19.45
C TRP A 434 4.33 20.28 20.44
N ASP A 435 3.98 21.34 21.16
CA ASP A 435 4.75 21.86 22.28
C ASP A 435 3.97 21.70 23.59
N PRO A 436 4.35 20.74 24.47
CA PRO A 436 3.62 20.49 25.71
C PRO A 436 3.79 21.61 26.74
N ASP A 437 4.83 22.46 26.64
CA ASP A 437 5.05 23.57 27.58
C ASP A 437 4.10 24.76 27.30
N SER A 438 3.72 24.98 26.03
CA SER A 438 2.72 26.00 25.64
C SER A 438 1.33 25.43 25.34
N ASN A 439 1.19 24.10 25.26
CA ASN A 439 -0.04 23.39 24.89
C ASN A 439 -0.62 23.88 23.55
N MET A 440 0.24 24.02 22.54
CA MET A 440 -0.11 24.41 21.17
C MET A 440 0.79 23.69 20.15
N PHE A 441 0.37 23.69 18.88
CA PHE A 441 1.27 23.38 17.78
C PHE A 441 2.17 24.58 17.43
N VAL A 442 3.43 24.30 17.10
CA VAL A 442 4.41 25.32 16.68
C VAL A 442 5.20 24.85 15.46
N GLU A 443 5.38 25.75 14.48
CA GLU A 443 6.16 25.47 13.27
C GLU A 443 7.64 25.23 13.62
N LYS A 444 8.17 24.06 13.26
CA LYS A 444 9.60 23.73 13.37
C LYS A 444 10.15 23.28 12.01
N SER A 445 11.39 23.66 11.72
CA SER A 445 12.09 23.22 10.49
C SER A 445 12.40 21.72 10.51
N THR A 446 12.23 21.05 9.37
CA THR A 446 12.59 19.64 9.19
C THR A 446 14.10 19.41 9.27
N LEU A 447 14.50 18.28 9.85
CA LEU A 447 15.89 18.01 10.26
C LEU A 447 16.82 17.63 9.09
N ALA A 448 16.27 17.11 7.99
CA ALA A 448 17.04 16.76 6.79
C ALA A 448 17.26 17.95 5.81
N GLY A 449 16.77 19.15 6.16
CA GLY A 449 16.86 20.35 5.34
C GLY A 449 15.85 20.39 4.16
N PRO A 450 15.80 21.52 3.42
CA PRO A 450 14.72 21.80 2.48
C PRO A 450 14.68 20.84 1.27
N PRO A 451 13.48 20.52 0.78
CA PRO A 451 13.28 19.56 -0.32
C PRO A 451 13.77 20.12 -1.66
N LYS A 452 14.44 19.27 -2.44
CA LYS A 452 15.22 19.71 -3.61
C LYS A 452 14.45 19.88 -4.91
N LEU A 453 13.24 19.31 -5.03
CA LEU A 453 12.44 19.30 -6.27
C LEU A 453 11.04 19.92 -6.09
N GLY A 454 10.37 19.70 -4.96
CA GLY A 454 9.05 20.27 -4.68
C GLY A 454 8.49 20.01 -3.28
N ARG A 455 7.23 20.40 -3.05
CA ARG A 455 6.47 20.14 -1.82
C ARG A 455 6.20 18.64 -1.62
N ALA A 456 5.82 18.24 -0.40
CA ALA A 456 5.32 16.90 -0.10
C ALA A 456 4.12 16.53 -0.99
N GLY A 457 3.82 15.23 -1.11
CA GLY A 457 2.78 14.74 -2.01
C GLY A 457 3.06 15.00 -3.50
N LEU A 458 4.32 15.32 -3.84
CA LEU A 458 4.72 15.83 -5.16
C LEU A 458 3.91 17.07 -5.61
N GLY A 459 3.43 17.87 -4.66
CA GLY A 459 2.59 19.05 -4.87
C GLY A 459 1.14 18.87 -4.42
N TRP A 460 0.63 17.64 -4.34
CA TRP A 460 -0.77 17.34 -4.00
C TRP A 460 -0.91 16.93 -2.52
N PRO A 461 -1.60 17.70 -1.65
CA PRO A 461 -1.63 17.42 -0.20
C PRO A 461 -2.33 16.10 0.16
N PHE A 462 -3.20 15.59 -0.70
CA PHE A 462 -3.88 14.30 -0.51
C PHE A 462 -3.10 13.10 -1.09
N ASN A 463 -1.94 13.31 -1.73
CA ASN A 463 -1.02 12.21 -2.08
C ASN A 463 -0.30 11.72 -0.82
N VAL A 464 -0.94 10.88 -0.02
CA VAL A 464 -0.42 10.45 1.28
C VAL A 464 0.63 9.34 1.20
N TYR A 465 0.61 8.50 0.15
CA TYR A 465 1.52 7.36 0.02
C TYR A 465 2.41 7.42 -1.23
N THR A 466 3.69 7.09 -1.06
CA THR A 466 4.57 6.54 -2.10
C THR A 466 4.33 5.04 -2.15
N TRP A 467 3.31 4.62 -2.90
CA TRP A 467 2.76 3.26 -2.81
C TRP A 467 3.55 2.25 -3.65
N ARG A 468 4.06 2.69 -4.80
CA ARG A 468 4.87 1.89 -5.74
C ARG A 468 5.98 2.73 -6.36
N LEU A 469 7.19 2.18 -6.40
CA LEU A 469 8.36 2.67 -7.13
C LEU A 469 8.86 1.56 -8.07
N GLY A 470 9.51 1.97 -9.17
CA GLY A 470 10.13 1.01 -10.09
C GLY A 470 10.70 1.66 -11.35
N VAL A 471 11.54 0.94 -12.09
CA VAL A 471 12.30 1.47 -13.23
C VAL A 471 11.86 0.80 -14.53
N THR A 472 11.34 1.58 -15.48
CA THR A 472 10.97 1.12 -16.82
C THR A 472 11.78 1.90 -17.85
N GLY A 473 12.60 1.18 -18.62
CA GLY A 473 13.62 1.79 -19.48
C GLY A 473 14.67 2.53 -18.65
N SER A 474 14.97 3.78 -19.01
CA SER A 474 15.93 4.62 -18.29
C SER A 474 15.37 5.30 -17.03
N ASP A 475 14.05 5.22 -16.81
CA ASP A 475 13.30 6.18 -15.98
C ASP A 475 12.58 5.50 -14.82
N MET A 476 12.57 6.17 -13.66
CA MET A 476 11.87 5.71 -12.47
C MET A 476 10.44 6.24 -12.46
N TYR A 477 9.49 5.42 -11.99
CA TYR A 477 8.08 5.76 -11.87
C TYR A 477 7.63 5.66 -10.42
N LEU A 478 6.68 6.51 -10.04
CA LEU A 478 6.11 6.57 -8.69
C LEU A 478 4.59 6.59 -8.76
N GLY A 479 3.96 5.53 -8.26
CA GLY A 479 2.50 5.43 -8.10
C GLY A 479 2.07 5.86 -6.69
N THR A 480 1.13 6.80 -6.60
CA THR A 480 0.63 7.32 -5.31
C THR A 480 -0.65 6.64 -4.83
N LEU A 481 -1.05 6.96 -3.60
CA LEU A 481 -2.46 6.98 -3.17
C LEU A 481 -2.87 8.44 -2.97
N ASP A 482 -4.00 8.82 -3.56
CA ASP A 482 -4.72 10.08 -3.37
C ASP A 482 -5.99 9.83 -2.54
N VAL A 483 -6.10 10.41 -1.34
CA VAL A 483 -7.24 10.18 -0.44
C VAL A 483 -8.34 11.25 -0.52
N SER A 484 -8.27 12.19 -1.47
CA SER A 484 -9.27 13.26 -1.66
C SER A 484 -10.71 12.72 -1.62
N ARG A 485 -11.12 11.90 -2.60
CA ARG A 485 -12.48 11.34 -2.68
C ARG A 485 -12.87 10.45 -1.47
N GLN A 486 -11.90 9.92 -0.70
CA GLN A 486 -12.21 9.21 0.54
C GLN A 486 -12.63 10.20 1.66
N PHE A 487 -11.96 11.34 1.79
CA PHE A 487 -12.38 12.40 2.71
C PHE A 487 -13.75 12.99 2.35
N ALA A 488 -14.11 13.13 1.07
CA ALA A 488 -15.47 13.48 0.68
C ALA A 488 -16.52 12.50 1.23
N GLY A 489 -16.23 11.19 1.17
CA GLY A 489 -17.14 10.17 1.66
C GLY A 489 -17.39 10.26 3.17
N LEU A 490 -16.34 10.55 3.94
CA LEU A 490 -16.40 10.72 5.39
C LEU A 490 -17.14 12.00 5.82
N ILE A 491 -17.12 13.04 4.99
CA ILE A 491 -17.90 14.27 5.21
C ILE A 491 -19.37 14.02 4.82
N GLU A 492 -19.60 13.33 3.71
CA GLU A 492 -20.93 12.98 3.21
C GLU A 492 -21.71 12.04 4.16
N SER A 493 -21.03 11.08 4.79
CA SER A 493 -21.66 10.09 5.69
C SER A 493 -22.14 10.67 7.04
N GLY A 494 -21.97 11.97 7.29
CA GLY A 494 -22.43 12.61 8.53
C GLY A 494 -21.71 12.11 9.79
N THR A 495 -20.56 11.47 9.64
CA THR A 495 -19.70 10.96 10.72
C THR A 495 -18.94 12.13 11.34
N ASP A 496 -19.66 12.87 12.17
CA ASP A 496 -19.62 14.32 12.40
C ASP A 496 -18.23 14.98 12.63
N PRO A 497 -17.81 15.82 11.66
CA PRO A 497 -16.93 16.97 11.86
C PRO A 497 -17.66 18.30 11.52
N ALA A 498 -18.93 18.24 11.17
CA ALA A 498 -19.65 19.17 10.31
C ALA A 498 -20.12 20.46 11.02
N ASN A 499 -19.90 20.56 12.33
CA ASN A 499 -20.19 21.78 13.10
C ASN A 499 -18.96 22.71 13.27
N GLU A 500 -17.72 22.25 13.02
CA GLU A 500 -16.49 23.03 13.30
C GLU A 500 -15.39 22.93 12.22
N LEU A 501 -15.73 22.76 10.93
CA LEU A 501 -14.77 22.94 9.83
C LEU A 501 -14.62 24.42 9.44
N PRO A 502 -13.43 25.05 9.53
CA PRO A 502 -13.18 26.39 9.00
C PRO A 502 -13.41 26.47 7.50
N ALA A 503 -13.87 27.63 7.03
CA ALA A 503 -14.16 27.88 5.63
C ALA A 503 -12.94 27.62 4.73
N GLU A 504 -11.73 27.87 5.22
CA GLU A 504 -10.48 27.68 4.50
C GLU A 504 -10.18 26.19 4.23
N LEU A 505 -10.47 25.30 5.18
CA LEU A 505 -10.32 23.86 4.97
C LEU A 505 -11.47 23.32 4.12
N LEU A 506 -12.70 23.79 4.33
CA LEU A 506 -13.84 23.47 3.46
C LEU A 506 -13.54 23.86 2.01
N MET A 507 -13.01 25.05 1.74
CA MET A 507 -12.63 25.49 0.39
C MET A 507 -11.48 24.66 -0.19
N LEU A 508 -10.46 24.31 0.61
CA LEU A 508 -9.36 23.45 0.15
C LEU A 508 -9.84 22.01 -0.17
N LEU A 509 -10.83 21.52 0.56
CA LEU A 509 -11.51 20.27 0.28
C LEU A 509 -12.39 20.41 -0.96
N GLU A 510 -13.31 21.36 -1.01
CA GLU A 510 -14.22 21.60 -2.14
C GLU A 510 -13.49 21.74 -3.48
N ASP A 511 -12.38 22.48 -3.55
CA ASP A 511 -11.57 22.59 -4.77
C ASP A 511 -10.90 21.25 -5.15
N ALA A 512 -10.30 20.55 -4.17
CA ALA A 512 -9.67 19.25 -4.39
C ALA A 512 -10.66 18.10 -4.69
N LEU A 513 -11.94 18.27 -4.34
CA LEU A 513 -13.03 17.30 -4.50
C LEU A 513 -13.88 17.55 -5.75
N SER A 514 -14.18 18.82 -6.05
CA SER A 514 -15.05 19.22 -7.17
C SER A 514 -14.43 19.02 -8.55
N ASN A 515 -13.12 18.80 -8.63
CA ASN A 515 -12.39 18.68 -9.88
C ASN A 515 -12.02 17.21 -10.23
N PRO A 516 -12.90 16.45 -10.92
CA PRO A 516 -12.60 15.08 -11.36
C PRO A 516 -11.52 14.99 -12.45
N LYS A 517 -10.96 16.12 -12.91
CA LYS A 517 -9.73 16.11 -13.73
C LYS A 517 -8.48 15.95 -12.87
N THR A 518 -8.49 16.37 -11.61
CA THR A 518 -7.33 16.29 -10.70
C THR A 518 -7.47 15.27 -9.59
N SER A 519 -8.67 14.82 -9.22
CA SER A 519 -8.85 13.73 -8.24
C SER A 519 -8.51 12.34 -8.82
N GLY A 520 -7.88 11.49 -8.01
CA GLY A 520 -7.55 10.10 -8.32
C GLY A 520 -6.04 9.82 -8.41
N GLY A 521 -5.66 8.55 -8.38
CA GLY A 521 -4.26 8.11 -8.26
C GLY A 521 -3.35 8.68 -9.34
N LYS A 522 -2.15 9.12 -8.94
CA LYS A 522 -1.17 9.74 -9.83
C LYS A 522 -0.01 8.79 -10.09
N LEU A 523 0.49 8.78 -11.33
CA LEU A 523 1.70 8.05 -11.73
C LEU A 523 2.71 9.07 -12.24
N TYR A 524 3.75 9.35 -11.46
CA TYR A 524 4.81 10.28 -11.82
C TYR A 524 5.99 9.58 -12.51
N ARG A 525 6.68 10.28 -13.39
CA ARG A 525 7.87 9.85 -14.14
C ARG A 525 9.07 10.74 -13.80
N PHE A 526 10.13 10.12 -13.31
CA PHE A 526 11.43 10.71 -13.08
C PHE A 526 12.38 10.33 -14.22
N PHE A 527 12.69 11.28 -15.09
CA PHE A 527 13.59 11.10 -16.24
C PHE A 527 15.02 11.63 -15.98
N SER A 528 15.22 12.37 -14.89
CA SER A 528 16.51 12.83 -14.39
C SER A 528 16.50 12.89 -12.85
N PRO A 529 17.57 12.46 -12.16
CA PRO A 529 17.69 12.59 -10.71
C PRO A 529 17.50 14.01 -10.17
N ASN A 530 17.82 15.04 -10.98
CA ASN A 530 17.90 16.44 -10.56
C ASN A 530 16.88 17.35 -11.27
N ARG A 531 15.74 16.81 -11.72
CA ARG A 531 14.59 17.60 -12.22
C ARG A 531 13.31 17.10 -11.57
N ARG A 532 12.30 17.98 -11.49
CA ARG A 532 10.94 17.61 -11.08
C ARG A 532 10.44 16.43 -11.92
N ALA A 533 9.78 15.48 -11.27
CA ALA A 533 9.00 14.44 -11.93
C ALA A 533 7.80 15.05 -12.66
N ILE A 534 7.33 14.37 -13.71
CA ILE A 534 6.18 14.78 -14.52
C ILE A 534 5.08 13.70 -14.45
N PRO A 535 3.79 14.05 -14.40
CA PRO A 535 2.71 13.06 -14.38
C PRO A 535 2.60 12.35 -15.73
N ALA A 536 2.54 11.01 -15.71
CA ALA A 536 2.06 10.18 -16.81
C ALA A 536 0.51 10.07 -16.81
N THR A 537 -0.09 10.16 -15.61
CA THR A 537 -1.51 10.46 -15.36
C THR A 537 -1.60 11.12 -13.98
N PHE A 538 -2.62 11.96 -13.80
CA PHE A 538 -2.89 12.68 -12.56
C PHE A 538 -4.30 12.38 -11.99
N ASN A 539 -5.03 11.43 -12.58
CA ASN A 539 -6.47 11.21 -12.36
C ASN A 539 -6.91 9.75 -12.54
N GLY A 540 -6.14 8.79 -12.02
CA GLY A 540 -6.52 7.37 -12.04
C GLY A 540 -6.71 6.77 -13.44
N VAL A 541 -5.99 7.30 -14.44
CA VAL A 541 -6.17 6.97 -15.88
C VAL A 541 -7.56 7.37 -16.42
N GLY A 542 -8.13 8.49 -15.96
CA GLY A 542 -9.45 8.96 -16.35
C GLY A 542 -10.61 8.34 -15.57
N ASN A 543 -10.30 7.60 -14.50
CA ASN A 543 -11.26 7.08 -13.53
C ASN A 543 -10.83 7.59 -12.14
N SER A 544 -11.47 8.65 -11.64
CA SER A 544 -11.12 9.22 -10.33
C SER A 544 -11.35 8.25 -9.16
N GLY A 545 -12.15 7.19 -9.35
CA GLY A 545 -12.28 6.09 -8.39
C GLY A 545 -10.99 5.26 -8.24
N ASN A 546 -10.13 5.19 -9.26
CA ASN A 546 -8.80 4.57 -9.17
C ASN A 546 -7.87 5.46 -8.32
N PHE A 547 -8.10 5.51 -7.00
CA PHE A 547 -7.46 6.46 -6.11
C PHE A 547 -5.96 6.22 -5.88
N GLY A 548 -5.42 5.07 -6.31
CA GLY A 548 -3.98 4.84 -6.31
C GLY A 548 -3.51 3.67 -7.19
N PHE A 549 -2.22 3.66 -7.49
CA PHE A 549 -1.55 2.56 -8.21
C PHE A 549 -0.97 1.58 -7.20
N ARG A 550 -1.69 0.49 -6.97
CA ARG A 550 -1.40 -0.45 -5.89
C ARG A 550 -0.35 -1.47 -6.24
N THR A 551 -0.36 -1.94 -7.46
CA THR A 551 0.62 -2.89 -7.97
C THR A 551 1.21 -2.35 -9.26
N MET A 552 2.44 -2.77 -9.52
CA MET A 552 3.23 -2.50 -10.72
C MET A 552 4.05 -3.76 -10.97
N ILE A 553 4.49 -4.06 -12.20
CA ILE A 553 5.62 -4.95 -12.53
C ILE A 553 6.37 -4.32 -13.71
N ASN A 554 7.68 -4.12 -13.60
CA ASN A 554 8.45 -3.30 -14.54
C ASN A 554 9.22 -4.12 -15.58
N HIS A 555 9.10 -3.75 -16.85
CA HIS A 555 9.92 -4.23 -17.95
C HIS A 555 10.74 -3.10 -18.58
N PRO A 556 11.73 -3.40 -19.44
CA PRO A 556 12.51 -2.37 -20.15
C PRO A 556 11.69 -1.46 -21.09
N LYS A 557 10.48 -1.86 -21.51
CA LYS A 557 9.66 -1.14 -22.51
C LYS A 557 8.23 -0.80 -22.05
N PHE A 558 7.76 -1.38 -20.95
CA PHE A 558 6.42 -1.17 -20.40
C PHE A 558 6.40 -1.55 -18.91
N MET A 559 5.24 -1.43 -18.27
CA MET A 559 4.97 -2.01 -16.97
C MET A 559 3.53 -2.55 -16.93
N TRP A 560 3.29 -3.62 -16.17
CA TRP A 560 1.96 -3.93 -15.67
C TRP A 560 1.64 -2.99 -14.50
N LEU A 561 0.38 -2.65 -14.30
CA LEU A 561 -0.13 -1.81 -13.21
C LEU A 561 -1.49 -2.33 -12.74
N GLY A 562 -1.68 -2.49 -11.43
CA GLY A 562 -2.99 -2.74 -10.84
C GLY A 562 -3.40 -1.56 -9.96
N THR A 563 -4.64 -1.10 -10.10
CA THR A 563 -5.16 0.01 -9.29
C THR A 563 -5.75 -0.48 -7.96
N ALA A 564 -6.00 0.47 -7.08
CA ALA A 564 -6.98 0.34 -6.00
C ALA A 564 -8.09 1.36 -6.22
N ASN A 565 -9.32 0.97 -5.88
CA ASN A 565 -10.56 1.69 -6.13
C ASN A 565 -11.66 1.15 -5.19
N PRO A 566 -11.89 1.77 -4.02
CA PRO A 566 -12.81 1.27 -3.00
C PRO A 566 -14.26 1.77 -3.15
N PHE A 567 -14.55 2.58 -4.16
CA PHE A 567 -15.87 3.19 -4.39
C PHE A 567 -16.81 2.12 -4.98
N ASN A 568 -17.21 1.19 -4.11
CA ASN A 568 -17.86 -0.07 -4.42
C ASN A 568 -19.28 0.07 -5.01
N LEU A 569 -19.93 1.23 -4.89
CA LEU A 569 -21.22 1.55 -5.53
C LEU A 569 -21.07 2.38 -6.82
N ASP A 570 -19.90 2.99 -7.08
CA ASP A 570 -19.63 3.66 -8.37
C ASP A 570 -19.66 2.60 -9.50
N PRO A 571 -20.34 2.85 -10.64
CA PRO A 571 -20.28 1.97 -11.82
C PRO A 571 -18.86 1.75 -12.36
N ARG A 572 -17.91 2.65 -12.04
CA ARG A 572 -16.48 2.58 -12.35
C ARG A 572 -15.63 2.06 -11.17
N GLY A 573 -16.28 1.70 -10.06
CA GLY A 573 -15.71 1.15 -8.84
C GLY A 573 -14.93 -0.15 -9.02
N GLY A 574 -14.17 -0.57 -8.02
CA GLY A 574 -13.36 -1.78 -8.06
C GLY A 574 -12.11 -1.70 -8.97
N TRP A 575 -11.12 -2.54 -8.67
CA TRP A 575 -9.78 -2.47 -9.24
C TRP A 575 -9.73 -2.66 -10.76
N GLU A 576 -8.65 -2.17 -11.38
CA GLU A 576 -8.41 -2.24 -12.83
C GLU A 576 -6.96 -2.66 -13.12
N LEU A 577 -6.79 -3.59 -14.07
CA LEU A 577 -5.49 -4.05 -14.56
C LEU A 577 -5.14 -3.30 -15.85
N TYR A 578 -3.94 -2.74 -15.89
CA TYR A 578 -3.39 -1.99 -17.02
C TYR A 578 -2.02 -2.54 -17.45
N ARG A 579 -1.76 -2.43 -18.75
CA ARG A 579 -0.39 -2.38 -19.31
C ARG A 579 -0.08 -0.93 -19.69
N PHE A 580 0.99 -0.36 -19.17
CA PHE A 580 1.43 0.99 -19.49
C PHE A 580 2.76 0.98 -20.24
N ALA A 581 2.75 1.46 -21.48
CA ALA A 581 3.95 1.64 -22.29
C ALA A 581 4.31 3.13 -22.39
N PRO A 582 5.39 3.59 -21.72
CA PRO A 582 5.84 4.96 -21.83
C PRO A 582 6.19 5.34 -23.27
N ILE A 583 5.67 6.46 -23.74
CA ILE A 583 6.17 7.05 -24.98
C ILE A 583 7.56 7.64 -24.68
N ALA A 584 8.50 7.47 -25.63
CA ALA A 584 9.77 8.20 -25.60
C ALA A 584 9.50 9.72 -25.44
N PRO A 585 10.35 10.46 -24.70
CA PRO A 585 10.08 11.86 -24.40
C PRO A 585 10.20 12.72 -25.67
N GLY A 586 9.06 12.95 -26.33
CA GLY A 586 8.89 14.17 -27.14
C GLY A 586 9.17 15.39 -26.26
N LYS A 587 9.67 16.49 -26.86
CA LYS A 587 10.01 17.72 -26.14
C LYS A 587 8.88 18.07 -25.16
N PRO A 588 9.14 18.18 -23.84
CA PRO A 588 8.10 18.53 -22.89
C PRO A 588 7.44 19.84 -23.31
N LYS A 589 6.13 19.79 -23.61
CA LYS A 589 5.29 20.95 -23.38
C LYS A 589 5.26 21.12 -21.88
N TRP A 590 6.05 22.06 -21.38
CA TRP A 590 5.95 22.50 -20.00
C TRP A 590 4.54 23.07 -19.84
N VAL A 591 3.74 22.40 -19.01
CA VAL A 591 2.66 23.04 -18.28
C VAL A 591 3.32 24.20 -17.52
N ASN A 592 2.86 25.43 -17.73
CA ASN A 592 3.42 26.58 -17.01
C ASN A 592 3.22 26.38 -15.51
N ASP A 593 4.15 26.84 -14.66
CA ASP A 593 4.05 26.64 -13.21
C ASP A 593 2.73 27.19 -12.62
N THR A 594 2.06 28.14 -13.30
CA THR A 594 0.72 28.65 -12.98
C THR A 594 -0.44 27.64 -13.11
N GLU A 595 -0.24 26.50 -13.77
CA GLU A 595 -1.20 25.36 -13.83
C GLU A 595 -0.77 24.20 -12.88
N LEU A 596 0.13 24.48 -11.93
CA LEU A 596 0.58 23.56 -10.87
C LEU A 596 0.68 24.22 -9.48
N ASP A 597 0.70 25.55 -9.41
CA ASP A 597 0.35 26.35 -8.22
C ASP A 597 -1.14 26.80 -8.23
N GLN A 598 -1.94 26.21 -9.14
CA GLN A 598 -3.39 26.05 -9.14
C GLN A 598 -3.71 24.55 -9.21
#